data_AF-F8II59-F1
#
_entry.id   AF-F8II59-F1
#
_cell.length_a   1.000
_cell.length_b   1.000
_cell.length_c   1.000
_cell.angle_alpha   90.00
_cell.angle_beta   90.00
_cell.angle_gamma   90.00
#
_symmetry.space_group_name_H-M   'P 1'
#
loop_
_entity.id
_entity.type
_entity.pdbx_description
1 polymer ?
#
loop_
_entity_poly.entity_id
_entity_poly.type
_entity_poly.pdbx_seq_one_letter_code
_entity_poly.pdbx_strand_id
1 'polypeptide(L)' 'MKIPLTVVVALAAWAVGVWPSVDAWADASVLHHALAHALFLVSGGLLGFEAARYAAQSAARQRTEEREYGAADAEEVAQS' A
#
# COMPACT_ATOMS: atom_id res chain seq x y z
N MET A 1 -13.35 -4.62 -9.21
CA MET A 1 -12.26 -4.18 -8.33
C MET A 1 -11.58 -2.98 -8.97
N LYS A 2 -11.43 -1.85 -8.26
CA LYS A 2 -10.83 -0.61 -8.80
C LYS A 2 -9.43 -0.48 -8.21
N ILE A 3 -8.39 -0.63 -9.04
CA ILE A 3 -6.99 -0.57 -8.57
C ILE A 3 -6.67 0.90 -8.24
N PRO A 4 -6.12 1.21 -7.06
CA PRO A 4 -5.74 2.57 -6.70
C PRO A 4 -4.68 3.11 -7.67
N LEU A 5 -4.85 4.35 -8.13
CA LEU A 5 -3.89 5.00 -9.03
C LEU A 5 -2.48 5.06 -8.42
N THR A 6 -2.38 5.15 -7.09
CA THR A 6 -1.13 5.10 -6.32
C THR A 6 -0.34 3.81 -6.56
N VAL A 7 -1.03 2.66 -6.63
CA VAL A 7 -0.41 1.36 -6.95
C VAL A 7 0.05 1.32 -8.40
N VAL A 8 -0.74 1.87 -9.32
CA VAL A 8 -0.37 1.97 -10.75
C VAL A 8 0.88 2.83 -10.94
N VAL A 9 0.96 3.96 -10.25
CA VAL A 9 2.12 4.85 -10.28
C VAL A 9 3.35 4.19 -9.67
N ALA A 10 3.21 3.47 -8.55
CA ALA A 10 4.31 2.75 -7.93
C ALA A 10 4.86 1.64 -8.85
N LEU A 11 3.97 0.89 -9.52
CA LEU A 11 4.36 -0.14 -10.49
C LEU A 11 5.03 0.45 -11.73
N ALA A 12 4.53 1.59 -12.23
CA ALA A 12 5.14 2.30 -13.35
C ALA A 12 6.54 2.83 -13.00
N ALA A 13 6.70 3.44 -11.82
CA ALA A 13 8.01 3.91 -11.32
C ALA A 13 8.99 2.75 -11.11
N TRP A 14 8.52 1.61 -10.59
CA TRP A 14 9.32 0.40 -10.45
C TRP A 14 9.75 -0.19 -11.80
N ALA A 15 8.84 -0.26 -12.77
CA ALA A 15 9.14 -0.74 -14.12
C ALA A 15 10.17 0.14 -14.85
N VAL A 16 10.14 1.46 -14.63
CA VAL A 16 11.16 2.38 -15.13
C VAL A 16 12.50 2.16 -14.42
N GLY A 17 12.50 1.95 -13.10
CA GLY A 17 13.72 1.70 -12.32
C GLY A 17 14.43 0.38 -12.63
N VAL A 18 13.69 -0.65 -13.06
CA VAL A 18 14.22 -1.99 -13.40
C VAL A 18 14.54 -2.14 -14.89
N TRP A 19 14.28 -1.12 -15.71
CA TRP A 19 14.50 -1.21 -17.15
C TRP A 19 16.00 -1.38 -17.45
N PRO A 20 16.42 -2.40 -18.24
CA PRO A 20 17.84 -2.72 -18.45
C PRO A 20 18.65 -1.59 -19.11
N SER A 21 17.96 -0.67 -19.79
CA SER A 21 18.57 0.56 -20.34
C SER A 21 18.92 1.59 -19.27
N VAL A 22 18.34 1.54 -18.06
CA VAL A 22 18.71 2.35 -16.89
C VAL A 22 19.86 1.70 -16.13
N ASP A 23 19.88 0.37 -16.04
CA ASP A 23 20.99 -0.41 -15.45
C ASP A 23 22.31 -0.17 -16.23
N ALA A 24 22.22 -0.07 -17.56
CA ALA A 24 23.35 0.33 -18.41
C ALA A 24 23.76 1.82 -18.28
N TRP A 25 22.92 2.68 -17.71
CA TRP A 25 23.20 4.11 -17.46
C TRP A 25 23.62 4.37 -15.99
N ALA A 26 23.26 3.48 -15.06
CA ALA A 26 23.68 3.55 -13.67
C ALA A 26 25.21 3.36 -13.54
N ASP A 27 25.82 2.64 -14.47
CA ASP A 27 27.28 2.52 -14.61
C ASP A 27 27.94 3.81 -15.19
N ALA A 28 27.15 4.79 -15.63
CA ALA A 28 27.63 6.01 -16.28
C ALA A 28 27.71 7.26 -15.36
N SER A 29 26.88 7.39 -14.31
CA SER A 29 27.02 8.50 -13.35
C SER A 29 26.29 8.34 -12.01
N VAL A 30 26.87 8.92 -10.95
CA VAL A 30 26.32 8.98 -9.57
C VAL A 30 24.91 9.59 -9.53
N LEU A 31 24.59 10.50 -10.45
CA LEU A 31 23.28 11.14 -10.53
C LEU A 31 22.17 10.13 -10.88
N HIS A 32 22.44 9.16 -11.77
CA HIS A 32 21.47 8.12 -12.12
C HIS A 32 21.23 7.15 -10.96
N HIS A 33 22.29 6.81 -10.22
CA HIS A 33 22.19 5.97 -9.03
C HIS A 33 21.32 6.64 -7.95
N ALA A 34 21.53 7.92 -7.67
CA ALA A 34 20.71 8.69 -6.72
C ALA A 34 19.24 8.77 -7.18
N LEU A 35 18.99 8.95 -8.48
CA LEU A 35 17.64 9.02 -9.04
C LEU A 35 16.90 7.68 -8.92
N ALA A 36 17.58 6.56 -9.23
CA ALA A 36 17.01 5.22 -9.07
C ALA A 36 16.64 4.94 -7.61
N HIS A 37 17.50 5.31 -6.65
CA HIS A 37 17.19 5.18 -5.23
C HIS A 37 16.03 6.08 -4.79
N ALA A 38 15.93 7.31 -5.29
CA ALA A 38 14.81 8.20 -5.02
C ALA A 38 13.48 7.61 -5.52
N LEU A 39 13.47 7.04 -6.74
CA LEU A 39 12.32 6.35 -7.31
C LEU A 39 11.89 5.13 -6.47
N PHE A 40 12.86 4.34 -6.00
CA PHE A 40 12.59 3.21 -5.10
C PHE A 40 12.03 3.66 -3.75
N LEU A 41 12.58 4.73 -3.16
CA LEU A 41 12.10 5.32 -1.91
C LEU A 41 10.67 5.83 -2.03
N VAL A 42 10.37 6.57 -3.10
CA VAL A 42 9.03 7.09 -3.38
C VAL A 42 8.03 5.95 -3.59
N SER A 43 8.40 4.95 -4.39
CA SER A 43 7.54 3.78 -4.67
C SER A 43 7.27 2.96 -3.40
N GLY A 44 8.30 2.69 -2.61
CA GLY A 44 8.19 1.99 -1.33
C GLY A 44 7.33 2.77 -0.32
N GLY A 45 7.52 4.09 -0.24
CA GLY A 45 6.72 4.96 0.62
C GLY A 45 5.24 4.99 0.25
N LEU A 46 4.92 5.08 -1.05
CA LEU A 46 3.54 5.02 -1.56
C LEU A 46 2.87 3.68 -1.25
N LEU A 47 3.55 2.56 -1.51
CA LEU A 47 3.02 1.23 -1.20
C LEU A 47 2.83 1.02 0.30
N GLY A 48 3.80 1.46 1.12
CA GLY A 48 3.71 1.38 2.58
C GLY A 48 2.57 2.23 3.13
N PHE A 49 2.34 3.43 2.58
CA PHE A 49 1.24 4.29 2.97
C PHE A 49 -0.13 3.67 2.65
N GLU A 50 -0.30 3.13 1.44
CA GLU A 50 -1.54 2.43 1.07
C GLU A 50 -1.77 1.18 1.94
N ALA A 51 -0.73 0.40 2.22
CA ALA A 51 -0.82 -0.76 3.11
C ALA A 51 -1.23 -0.36 4.54
N ALA A 52 -0.63 0.71 5.08
CA ALA A 52 -1.00 1.25 6.40
C ALA A 52 -2.44 1.75 6.41
N ARG A 53 -2.87 2.44 5.35
CA ARG A 53 -4.25 2.91 5.20
C ARG A 53 -5.24 1.74 5.14
N TYR A 54 -4.92 0.70 4.38
CA TYR A 54 -5.75 -0.50 4.30
C TYR A 54 -5.86 -1.20 5.66
N ALA A 55 -4.74 -1.38 6.36
CA ALA A 55 -4.70 -1.98 7.69
C ALA A 55 -5.53 -1.19 8.73
N ALA A 56 -5.48 0.15 8.67
CA ALA A 56 -6.29 1.01 9.53
C ALA A 56 -7.79 0.86 9.22
N GLN A 57 -8.16 0.79 7.94
CA GLN A 57 -9.55 0.59 7.52
C GLN A 57 -10.08 -0.79 7.88
N SER A 58 -9.29 -1.85 7.72
CA SER A 58 -9.68 -3.21 8.10
C SER A 58 -9.86 -3.33 9.62
N ALA A 59 -8.97 -2.73 10.41
CA ALA A 59 -9.09 -2.72 11.87
C ALA A 59 -10.32 -1.92 12.35
N ALA A 60 -10.69 -0.84 11.64
CA ALA A 60 -11.91 -0.10 11.94
C ALA A 60 -13.16 -0.94 11.63
N ARG A 61 -13.20 -1.64 10.49
CA ARG A 61 -14.30 -2.55 10.13
C ARG A 61 -14.47 -3.68 11.14
N GLN A 62 -13.38 -4.35 11.51
CA GLN A 62 -13.41 -5.41 12.53
C GLN A 62 -14.01 -4.92 13.86
N ARG A 63 -13.63 -3.74 14.34
CA ARG A 63 -14.22 -3.19 15.58
C ARG A 63 -15.71 -2.89 15.46
N THR A 64 -16.17 -2.50 14.28
CA THR A 64 -17.61 -2.28 14.02
C THR A 64 -18.35 -3.60 14.02
N GLU A 65 -17.82 -4.61 13.32
CA GLU A 65 -18.39 -5.97 13.28
C GLU A 65 -18.45 -6.63 14.67
N GLU A 66 -17.38 -6.51 15.48
CA GLU A 66 -17.35 -7.00 16.86
C GLU A 66 -18.41 -6.33 17.74
N ARG A 67 -18.64 -5.02 17.57
CA ARG A 67 -19.68 -4.29 18.31
C ARG A 67 -21.09 -4.70 17.88
N GLU A 68 -21.30 -4.88 16.59
CA GLU A 68 -22.60 -5.26 16.03
C GLU A 68 -22.96 -6.70 16.44
N TYR A 69 -22.01 -7.63 16.34
CA TYR A 69 -22.22 -9.01 16.77
C TYR A 69 -22.42 -9.12 18.29
N GLY A 70 -21.62 -8.40 19.08
CA GLY A 70 -21.78 -8.36 20.54
C GLY A 70 -23.09 -7.73 21.00
N ALA A 71 -23.63 -6.77 20.24
CA ALA A 71 -24.95 -6.19 20.51
C ALA A 71 -26.09 -7.17 20.17
N ALA A 72 -25.99 -7.88 19.04
CA ALA A 72 -26.96 -8.89 18.63
C ALA A 72 -27.02 -10.08 19.61
N ASP A 73 -25.87 -10.55 20.09
CA ASP A 73 -25.76 -11.61 21.10
C ASP A 73 -26.40 -11.19 22.44
N ALA A 74 -26.17 -9.94 22.87
CA ALA A 74 -26.79 -9.40 24.08
C ALA A 74 -28.32 -9.27 23.96
N GLU A 75 -28.83 -8.98 22.77
CA GLU A 75 -30.28 -8.90 22.51
C GLU A 75 -30.93 -10.30 22.49
N GLU A 76 -30.25 -11.31 21.94
CA GLU A 76 -30.71 -12.71 21.93
C GLU A 76 -30.78 -13.30 23.35
N VAL A 77 -29.78 -13.03 24.19
CA VAL A 77 -29.77 -13.45 25.60
C VAL A 77 -30.88 -12.77 26.40
N ALA A 78 -31.21 -11.51 26.09
CA ALA A 78 -32.28 -10.77 26.78
C ALA A 78 -33.70 -11.25 26.41
N GLN A 79 -33.87 -11.93 25.27
CA GLN A 79 -35.15 -12.44 24.79
C GLN A 79 -35.42 -13.92 25.18
N SER A 80 -34.44 -14.61 25.75
CA SER A 80 -34.51 -16.01 26.19
C SER A 80 -34.89 -16.15 27.67
#